data_AF-A0A7Y5FMK9-F1
#
_entry.id   AF-A0A7Y5FMK9-F1
#
_cell.length_a   1.000
_cell.length_b   1.000
_cell.length_c   1.000
_cell.angle_alpha   90.00
_cell.angle_beta   90.00
_cell.angle_gamma   90.00
#
_symmetry.space_group_name_H-M   'P 1'
#
loop_
_entity.id
_entity.type
_entity.pdbx_description
1 polymer ?
#
loop_
_entity_poly.entity_id
_entity_poly.type
_entity_poly.pdbx_seq_one_letter_code
_entity_poly.pdbx_strand_id
1 'polypeptide(L)'
;MEPLDFCRVKKIDEKGFGFLRGVVYPEDIFFHFSQIKKEEFLEKLNHLKRGDFFLYFTSRLRPDGKRKVEEIWYSLEEVPVSYISDFTQRIINLFGESRTNLYDLLHVVNEMKAMGYIRTPEMDMILESSKVLSLPTTIVPHLNEDELKTLLDNLQLAQLEKLETKPFWYEEMKKVSDSLKK
;
A
#
# COMPACT_ATOMS: atom_id res chain seq x y z
N MET A 1 10.31 -7.07 -18.94
CA MET A 1 9.31 -7.76 -18.10
C MET A 1 8.28 -6.72 -17.70
N GLU A 2 7.00 -7.03 -17.80
CA GLU A 2 5.93 -6.11 -17.35
C GLU A 2 6.03 -5.93 -15.82
N PRO A 3 5.85 -4.70 -15.29
CA PRO A 3 6.02 -4.45 -13.87
C PRO A 3 4.89 -5.07 -13.06
N LEU A 4 5.23 -5.54 -11.86
CA LEU A 4 4.24 -5.91 -10.85
C LEU A 4 3.52 -4.66 -10.35
N ASP A 5 2.20 -4.77 -10.31
CA ASP A 5 1.28 -3.75 -9.85
C ASP A 5 0.38 -4.33 -8.76
N PHE A 6 -0.32 -3.47 -8.04
CA PHE A 6 -1.28 -3.87 -7.02
C PHE A 6 -2.50 -2.94 -7.06
N CYS A 7 -3.65 -3.47 -6.66
CA CYS A 7 -4.81 -2.64 -6.42
C CYS A 7 -5.77 -3.27 -5.42
N ARG A 8 -6.56 -2.41 -4.79
CA ARG A 8 -7.77 -2.82 -4.08
C ARG A 8 -8.90 -2.99 -5.10
N VAL A 9 -9.52 -4.16 -5.15
CA VAL A 9 -10.63 -4.41 -6.06
C VAL A 9 -11.89 -3.70 -5.57
N LYS A 10 -12.39 -2.72 -6.33
CA LYS A 10 -13.56 -1.90 -5.96
C LYS A 10 -14.86 -2.35 -6.60
N LYS A 11 -14.81 -2.80 -7.85
CA LYS A 11 -16.00 -3.20 -8.61
C LYS A 11 -15.67 -4.27 -9.62
N ILE A 12 -16.59 -5.21 -9.72
CA ILE A 12 -16.59 -6.30 -10.67
C ILE A 12 -17.96 -6.30 -11.37
N ASP A 13 -18.01 -6.59 -12.68
CA ASP A 13 -19.25 -6.65 -13.45
C ASP A 13 -19.91 -8.04 -13.35
N GLU A 14 -21.23 -8.12 -13.33
CA GLU A 14 -21.96 -9.40 -13.29
C GLU A 14 -21.69 -10.27 -14.53
N LYS A 15 -21.20 -9.67 -15.62
CA LYS A 15 -20.94 -10.33 -16.90
C LYS A 15 -19.61 -11.09 -17.00
N GLY A 16 -18.90 -11.34 -15.90
CA GLY A 16 -17.69 -12.17 -15.94
C GLY A 16 -16.37 -11.41 -16.16
N PHE A 17 -16.39 -10.08 -16.19
CA PHE A 17 -15.21 -9.23 -16.39
C PHE A 17 -15.17 -8.01 -15.49
N GLY A 18 -14.01 -7.36 -15.39
CA GLY A 18 -13.86 -6.13 -14.64
C GLY A 18 -12.65 -5.31 -15.08
N PHE A 19 -12.42 -4.23 -14.33
CA PHE A 19 -11.30 -3.34 -14.54
C PHE A 19 -10.54 -3.14 -13.22
N LEU A 20 -9.22 -3.30 -13.29
CA LEU A 20 -8.30 -2.97 -12.22
C LEU A 20 -7.73 -1.58 -12.47
N ARG A 21 -7.50 -0.84 -11.38
CA ARG A 21 -6.80 0.43 -11.43
C ARG A 21 -5.55 0.30 -10.57
N GLY A 22 -4.45 -0.03 -11.23
CA GLY A 22 -3.14 -0.13 -10.60
C GLY A 22 -2.51 1.22 -10.31
N VAL A 23 -1.31 1.18 -9.75
CA VAL A 23 -0.47 2.35 -9.51
C VAL A 23 0.48 2.64 -10.66
N VAL A 24 0.85 1.64 -11.46
CA VAL A 24 1.85 1.81 -12.53
C VAL A 24 1.25 2.50 -13.75
N TYR A 25 0.05 2.10 -14.14
CA TYR A 25 -0.63 2.61 -15.33
C TYR A 25 -1.88 3.39 -14.92
N PRO A 26 -2.07 4.62 -15.43
CA PRO A 26 -3.21 5.45 -15.06
C PRO A 26 -4.53 4.97 -15.67
N GLU A 27 -4.49 4.19 -16.76
CA GLU A 27 -5.66 3.64 -17.44
C GLU A 27 -6.24 2.41 -16.75
N ASP A 28 -7.53 2.16 -17.02
CA ASP A 28 -8.21 0.94 -16.57
C ASP A 28 -7.63 -0.31 -17.26
N ILE A 29 -7.33 -1.33 -16.46
CA ILE A 29 -6.73 -2.58 -16.90
C ILE A 29 -7.80 -3.66 -16.91
N PHE A 30 -8.10 -4.19 -18.10
CA PHE A 30 -9.13 -5.21 -18.25
C PHE A 30 -8.71 -6.55 -17.66
N PHE A 31 -9.62 -7.23 -16.95
CA PHE A 31 -9.43 -8.63 -16.52
C PHE A 31 -10.73 -9.43 -16.66
N HIS A 32 -10.60 -10.75 -16.84
CA HIS A 32 -11.72 -11.69 -16.92
C HIS A 32 -11.72 -12.62 -15.70
N PHE A 33 -12.88 -13.03 -15.18
CA PHE A 33 -12.94 -13.82 -13.93
C PHE A 33 -12.39 -15.21 -14.06
N SER A 34 -12.29 -15.75 -15.27
CA SER A 34 -11.57 -17.01 -15.49
C SER A 34 -10.09 -16.93 -15.10
N GLN A 35 -9.55 -15.72 -14.89
CA GLN A 35 -8.20 -15.53 -14.35
C GLN A 35 -8.16 -15.63 -12.82
N ILE A 36 -9.32 -15.53 -12.14
CA ILE A 36 -9.46 -15.75 -10.71
C ILE A 36 -9.65 -17.25 -10.48
N LYS A 37 -8.61 -17.91 -9.95
CA LYS A 37 -8.57 -19.36 -9.76
C LYS A 37 -9.00 -19.83 -8.37
N LYS A 38 -9.00 -18.95 -7.36
CA LYS A 38 -9.41 -19.31 -5.99
C LYS A 38 -10.92 -19.15 -5.81
N GLU A 39 -11.62 -20.25 -5.50
CA GLU A 39 -13.07 -20.26 -5.30
C GLU A 39 -13.52 -19.35 -4.16
N GLU A 40 -12.78 -19.33 -3.04
CA GLU A 40 -13.07 -18.41 -1.94
C GLU A 40 -13.02 -16.93 -2.37
N PHE A 41 -12.19 -16.59 -3.35
CA PHE A 41 -12.12 -15.24 -3.90
C PHE A 41 -13.32 -14.98 -4.80
N LEU A 42 -13.75 -15.94 -5.61
CA LEU A 42 -14.98 -15.83 -6.38
C LEU A 42 -16.20 -15.59 -5.46
N GLU A 43 -16.30 -16.31 -4.35
CA GLU A 43 -17.36 -16.11 -3.35
C GLU A 43 -17.27 -14.73 -2.69
N LYS A 44 -16.09 -14.31 -2.22
CA LYS A 44 -15.87 -12.98 -1.63
C LYS A 44 -16.20 -11.84 -2.60
N LEU A 45 -15.87 -12.01 -3.88
CA LEU A 45 -16.19 -11.07 -4.95
C LEU A 45 -17.70 -11.04 -5.26
N ASN A 46 -18.36 -12.19 -5.30
CA ASN A 46 -19.81 -12.31 -5.51
C ASN A 46 -20.62 -11.69 -4.36
N HIS A 47 -20.13 -11.82 -3.12
CA HIS A 47 -20.78 -11.25 -1.93
C HIS A 47 -20.49 -9.76 -1.71
N LEU A 48 -19.81 -9.08 -2.65
CA LEU A 48 -19.65 -7.63 -2.68
C LEU A 48 -19.26 -7.02 -1.32
N LYS A 49 -18.34 -7.64 -0.58
CA LYS A 49 -17.56 -6.92 0.43
C LYS A 49 -16.57 -6.00 -0.29
N ARG A 50 -17.13 -4.92 -0.84
CA ARG A 50 -16.46 -3.93 -1.69
C ARG A 50 -15.31 -3.30 -0.88
N GLY A 51 -14.09 -3.41 -1.39
CA GLY A 51 -12.92 -2.76 -0.80
C GLY A 51 -12.08 -3.60 0.17
N ASP A 52 -12.37 -4.89 0.33
CA ASP A 52 -11.71 -5.74 1.34
C ASP A 52 -10.54 -6.58 0.81
N PHE A 53 -10.27 -6.58 -0.51
CA PHE A 53 -9.27 -7.50 -1.09
C PHE A 53 -8.31 -6.79 -2.05
N PHE A 54 -7.03 -7.04 -1.82
CA PHE A 54 -5.94 -6.64 -2.69
C PHE A 54 -5.62 -7.75 -3.68
N LEU A 55 -5.20 -7.34 -4.87
CA LEU A 55 -4.61 -8.22 -5.87
C LEU A 55 -3.26 -7.64 -6.29
N TYR A 56 -2.32 -8.54 -6.52
CA TYR A 56 -1.08 -8.26 -7.21
C TYR A 56 -1.20 -8.80 -8.62
N PHE A 57 -0.70 -8.08 -9.61
CA PHE A 57 -0.86 -8.49 -10.99
C PHE A 57 0.20 -7.89 -11.91
N THR A 58 0.41 -8.54 -13.04
CA THR A 58 1.06 -7.94 -14.21
C THR A 58 0.01 -7.68 -15.27
N SER A 59 0.28 -6.74 -16.16
CA SER A 59 -0.58 -6.48 -17.31
C SER A 59 0.27 -6.30 -18.55
N ARG A 60 -0.32 -6.53 -19.72
CA ARG A 60 0.33 -6.30 -21.01
C ARG A 60 -0.47 -5.35 -21.88
N LEU A 61 0.23 -4.56 -22.69
CA LEU A 61 -0.39 -3.72 -23.71
C LEU A 61 -0.87 -4.58 -24.88
N ARG A 62 -2.11 -4.38 -25.31
CA ARG A 62 -2.69 -5.03 -26.49
C ARG A 62 -2.54 -4.14 -27.74
N PRO A 63 -2.66 -4.72 -28.95
CA PRO A 63 -2.61 -3.95 -30.20
C PRO A 63 -3.67 -2.85 -30.32
N ASP A 64 -4.78 -2.94 -29.58
CA ASP A 64 -5.83 -1.92 -29.52
C ASP A 64 -5.51 -0.76 -28.57
N GLY A 65 -4.29 -0.71 -28.02
CA GLY A 65 -3.83 0.31 -27.07
C GLY A 65 -4.34 0.12 -25.65
N LYS A 66 -5.11 -0.93 -25.36
CA LYS A 66 -5.65 -1.21 -24.01
C LYS A 66 -4.76 -2.18 -23.26
N ARG A 67 -4.72 -2.06 -21.93
CA ARG A 67 -4.02 -3.03 -21.07
C ARG A 67 -4.96 -4.15 -20.64
N LYS A 68 -4.43 -5.37 -20.59
CA LYS A 68 -5.11 -6.55 -20.06
C LYS A 68 -4.22 -7.23 -19.04
N VAL A 69 -4.80 -7.67 -17.93
CA VAL A 69 -4.11 -8.47 -16.92
C VAL A 69 -3.54 -9.74 -17.54
N GLU A 70 -2.28 -10.02 -17.25
CA GLU A 70 -1.56 -11.21 -17.69
C GLU A 70 -1.55 -12.27 -16.58
N GLU A 71 -1.02 -11.91 -15.41
CA GLU A 71 -0.98 -12.77 -14.22
C GLU A 71 -1.60 -12.09 -13.00
N ILE A 72 -2.16 -12.89 -12.08
CA ILE A 72 -2.81 -12.45 -10.84
C ILE A 72 -2.30 -13.30 -9.69
N TRP A 73 -1.99 -12.65 -8.58
CA TRP A 73 -1.67 -13.23 -7.29
C TRP A 73 -2.50 -12.57 -6.19
N TYR A 74 -2.80 -13.35 -5.14
CA TYR A 74 -3.73 -12.95 -4.09
C TYR A 74 -3.04 -12.46 -2.81
N SER A 75 -1.75 -12.71 -2.72
CA SER A 75 -0.85 -12.30 -1.65
C SER A 75 0.54 -12.12 -2.24
N LEU A 76 1.36 -11.30 -1.59
CA LEU A 76 2.71 -11.02 -2.07
C LEU A 76 3.63 -12.25 -2.00
N GLU A 77 3.33 -13.20 -1.11
CA GLU A 77 4.03 -14.49 -1.00
C GLU A 77 3.92 -15.38 -2.25
N GLU A 78 2.85 -15.22 -3.04
CA GLU A 78 2.64 -15.98 -4.28
C GLU A 78 3.37 -15.38 -5.47
N VAL A 79 3.84 -14.13 -5.34
CA VAL A 79 4.49 -13.40 -6.43
C VAL A 79 5.91 -13.92 -6.66
N PRO A 80 6.33 -14.15 -7.92
CA PRO A 80 7.69 -14.55 -8.21
C PRO A 80 8.73 -13.53 -7.71
N VAL A 81 9.78 -14.03 -7.06
CA VAL A 81 10.84 -13.21 -6.43
C VAL A 81 11.48 -12.22 -7.41
N SER A 82 11.51 -12.54 -8.70
CA SER A 82 12.01 -11.66 -9.77
C SER A 82 11.32 -10.30 -9.86
N TYR A 83 10.09 -10.17 -9.35
CA TYR A 83 9.35 -8.90 -9.34
C TYR A 83 9.60 -8.06 -8.08
N ILE A 84 10.06 -8.69 -7.00
CA ILE A 84 9.97 -8.11 -5.65
C ILE A 84 10.89 -6.91 -5.47
N SER A 85 12.12 -6.96 -5.98
CA SER A 85 13.09 -5.86 -5.81
C SER A 85 12.57 -4.55 -6.41
N ASP A 86 12.18 -4.58 -7.70
CA ASP A 86 11.65 -3.40 -8.40
C ASP A 86 10.32 -2.94 -7.81
N PHE A 87 9.50 -3.88 -7.34
CA PHE A 87 8.24 -3.56 -6.68
C PHE A 87 8.45 -2.88 -5.34
N THR A 88 9.38 -3.36 -4.51
CA THR A 88 9.72 -2.78 -3.21
C THR A 88 10.17 -1.33 -3.36
N GLN A 89 11.11 -1.06 -4.26
CA GLN A 89 11.58 0.31 -4.52
C GLN A 89 10.43 1.22 -4.97
N ARG A 90 9.53 0.72 -5.82
CA ARG A 90 8.37 1.47 -6.28
C ARG A 90 7.40 1.76 -5.14
N ILE A 91 7.10 0.80 -4.27
CA ILE A 91 6.22 1.01 -3.10
C ILE A 91 6.79 2.11 -2.19
N ILE A 92 8.09 2.06 -1.89
CA ILE A 92 8.76 3.09 -1.08
C ILE A 92 8.61 4.48 -1.73
N ASN A 93 8.83 4.58 -3.04
CA ASN A 93 8.70 5.85 -3.76
C ASN A 93 7.27 6.41 -3.72
N LEU A 94 6.25 5.55 -3.74
CA LEU A 94 4.83 5.98 -3.68
C LEU A 94 4.45 6.66 -2.36
N PHE A 95 5.23 6.48 -1.28
CA PHE A 95 5.04 7.25 -0.05
C PHE A 95 5.43 8.73 -0.23
N GLY A 96 6.29 9.05 -1.19
CA GLY A 96 6.57 10.44 -1.58
C GLY A 96 5.52 11.07 -2.49
N GLU A 97 4.60 10.28 -3.04
CA GLU A 97 3.62 10.73 -4.03
C GLU A 97 2.24 10.99 -3.43
N SER A 98 1.46 11.93 -3.98
CA SER A 98 0.13 12.26 -3.42
C SER A 98 -1.00 11.32 -3.84
N ARG A 99 -0.84 10.54 -4.93
CA ARG A 99 -1.96 9.88 -5.61
C ARG A 99 -2.43 8.58 -4.97
N THR A 100 -1.52 7.82 -4.35
CA THR A 100 -1.86 6.52 -3.77
C THR A 100 -2.35 6.67 -2.34
N ASN A 101 -3.40 5.94 -1.97
CA ASN A 101 -3.96 5.97 -0.63
C ASN A 101 -2.98 5.39 0.39
N LEU A 102 -2.80 6.05 1.54
CA LEU A 102 -1.85 5.60 2.58
C LEU A 102 -2.21 4.21 3.13
N TYR A 103 -3.48 3.90 3.36
CA TYR A 103 -3.91 2.58 3.85
C TYR A 103 -3.61 1.47 2.84
N ASP A 104 -3.72 1.75 1.55
CA ASP A 104 -3.37 0.80 0.49
C ASP A 104 -1.86 0.51 0.49
N LEU A 105 -1.03 1.53 0.68
CA LEU A 105 0.42 1.36 0.80
C LEU A 105 0.81 0.60 2.07
N LEU A 106 0.19 0.93 3.21
CA LEU A 106 0.47 0.26 4.48
C LEU A 106 0.10 -1.22 4.44
N HIS A 107 -0.96 -1.60 3.75
CA HIS A 107 -1.28 -3.01 3.52
C HIS A 107 -0.11 -3.75 2.86
N VAL A 108 0.41 -3.22 1.75
CA VAL A 108 1.53 -3.83 1.02
C VAL A 108 2.82 -3.82 1.84
N VAL A 109 3.11 -2.73 2.55
CA VAL A 109 4.29 -2.63 3.43
C VAL A 109 4.26 -3.69 4.53
N ASN A 110 3.11 -3.98 5.12
CA ASN A 110 3.00 -5.03 6.14
C ASN A 110 3.29 -6.42 5.56
N GLU A 111 2.77 -6.73 4.37
CA GLU A 111 3.11 -7.99 3.68
C GLU A 111 4.62 -8.06 3.39
N MET A 112 5.20 -7.00 2.83
CA MET A 112 6.63 -6.94 2.54
C MET A 112 7.50 -7.09 3.80
N LYS A 113 7.09 -6.47 4.91
CA LYS A 113 7.78 -6.55 6.20
C LYS A 113 7.71 -7.97 6.77
N ALA A 114 6.55 -8.62 6.72
CA ALA A 114 6.39 -10.01 7.15
C ALA A 114 7.29 -10.98 6.35
N MET A 115 7.57 -10.63 5.09
CA MET A 115 8.46 -11.39 4.20
C MET A 115 9.94 -10.98 4.30
N GLY A 116 10.28 -9.96 5.10
CA GLY A 116 11.65 -9.47 5.27
C GLY A 116 12.18 -8.60 4.12
N TYR A 117 11.31 -8.09 3.25
CA TYR A 117 11.69 -7.18 2.15
C TYR A 117 11.78 -5.72 2.56
N ILE A 118 11.11 -5.33 3.65
CA ILE A 118 11.30 -4.01 4.29
C ILE A 118 12.16 -4.23 5.53
N ARG A 119 13.35 -3.64 5.54
CA ARG A 119 14.26 -3.60 6.69
C ARG A 119 14.40 -2.15 7.16
N THR A 120 15.27 -1.91 8.12
CA THR A 120 15.47 -0.58 8.72
C THR A 120 15.68 0.53 7.68
N PRO A 121 16.57 0.41 6.68
CA PRO A 121 16.78 1.49 5.71
C PRO A 121 15.53 1.81 4.90
N GLU A 122 14.81 0.78 4.44
CA GLU A 122 13.58 0.97 3.67
C GLU A 122 12.45 1.55 4.54
N MET A 123 12.39 1.15 5.81
CA MET A 123 11.41 1.66 6.78
C MET A 123 11.67 3.12 7.14
N ASP A 124 12.93 3.51 7.35
CA ASP A 124 13.32 4.89 7.64
C ASP A 124 12.88 5.82 6.50
N MET A 125 13.10 5.42 5.24
CA MET A 125 12.61 6.15 4.07
C MET A 125 11.08 6.33 4.07
N ILE A 126 10.33 5.31 4.49
CA ILE A 126 8.87 5.38 4.61
C ILE A 126 8.47 6.36 5.71
N LEU A 127 9.11 6.30 6.88
CA LEU A 127 8.82 7.13 8.05
C LEU A 127 9.16 8.61 7.84
N GLU A 128 10.16 8.90 7.01
CA GLU A 128 10.55 10.27 6.61
C GLU A 128 9.63 10.85 5.52
N SER A 129 8.77 10.04 4.91
CA SER A 129 7.96 10.47 3.77
C SER A 129 6.93 11.54 4.13
N SER A 130 6.70 12.47 3.21
CA SER A 130 5.70 13.54 3.38
C SER A 130 4.29 12.99 3.61
N LYS A 131 3.95 11.84 3.02
CA LYS A 131 2.66 11.18 3.23
C LYS A 131 2.51 10.66 4.66
N VAL A 132 3.55 10.09 5.25
CA VAL A 132 3.52 9.67 6.67
C VAL A 132 3.50 10.89 7.58
N LEU A 133 4.39 11.86 7.38
CA LEU A 133 4.49 13.02 8.26
C LEU A 133 3.26 13.94 8.23
N SER A 134 2.49 13.92 7.14
CA SER A 134 1.21 14.66 7.07
C SER A 134 0.05 13.95 7.79
N LEU A 135 0.11 12.63 7.98
CA LEU A 135 -0.90 11.82 8.67
C LEU A 135 -0.24 10.67 9.48
N PRO A 136 0.57 10.98 10.50
CA PRO A 136 1.41 9.99 11.17
C PRO A 136 0.62 8.99 12.01
N THR A 137 -0.55 9.38 12.53
CA THR A 137 -1.39 8.51 13.35
C THR A 137 -1.85 7.24 12.61
N THR A 138 -1.90 7.29 11.28
CA THR A 138 -2.34 6.15 10.46
C THR A 138 -1.30 5.03 10.42
N ILE A 139 0.00 5.33 10.49
CA ILE A 139 1.05 4.30 10.44
C ILE A 139 1.32 3.66 11.81
N VAL A 140 1.05 4.37 12.91
CA VAL A 140 1.36 3.94 14.29
C VAL A 140 0.99 2.48 14.61
N PRO A 141 -0.20 1.96 14.25
CA PRO A 141 -0.57 0.57 14.55
C PRO A 141 0.30 -0.50 13.86
N HIS A 142 1.13 -0.11 12.90
CA HIS A 142 1.98 -0.98 12.11
C HIS A 142 3.46 -0.95 12.55
N LEU A 143 3.78 -0.12 13.54
CA LEU A 143 5.14 0.11 14.00
C LEU A 143 5.49 -0.76 15.20
N ASN A 144 6.72 -1.26 15.22
CA ASN A 144 7.35 -1.72 16.46
C ASN A 144 7.86 -0.51 17.28
N GLU A 145 8.41 -0.78 18.46
CA GLU A 145 8.86 0.28 19.37
C GLU A 145 9.98 1.16 18.78
N ASP A 146 10.94 0.56 18.08
CA ASP A 146 12.08 1.29 17.50
C ASP A 146 11.64 2.14 16.31
N GLU A 147 10.80 1.60 15.43
CA GLU A 147 10.20 2.35 14.32
C GLU A 147 9.32 3.50 14.83
N LEU A 148 8.62 3.30 15.95
CA LEU A 148 7.82 4.35 16.57
C LEU A 148 8.70 5.47 17.14
N LYS A 149 9.87 5.15 17.72
CA LYS A 149 10.86 6.16 18.14
C LYS A 149 11.35 6.95 16.93
N THR A 150 11.73 6.28 15.84
CA THR A 150 12.15 6.93 14.58
C THR A 150 11.07 7.87 14.05
N LEU A 151 9.80 7.45 14.02
CA LEU A 151 8.69 8.31 13.61
C LEU A 151 8.60 9.57 14.49
N LEU A 152 8.67 9.41 15.81
CA LEU A 152 8.55 10.54 16.74
C LEU A 152 9.70 11.54 16.60
N ASP A 153 10.92 11.06 16.35
CA ASP A 153 12.07 11.89 16.05
C ASP A 153 11.86 12.70 14.77
N ASN A 154 11.34 12.06 13.71
CA ASN A 154 11.03 12.71 12.44
C ASN A 154 9.91 13.77 12.54
N LEU A 155 8.94 13.59 13.43
CA LEU A 155 7.85 14.56 13.64
C LEU A 155 8.29 15.83 14.36
N GLN A 156 9.45 15.80 15.04
CA GLN A 156 10.03 16.96 15.72
C GLN A 156 9.00 17.67 16.64
N LEU A 157 8.28 16.91 17.47
CA LEU A 157 7.16 17.40 18.29
C LEU A 157 7.51 18.64 19.13
N ALA A 158 8.74 18.73 19.65
CA ALA A 158 9.21 19.88 20.42
C ALA A 158 9.25 21.20 19.61
N GLN A 159 9.41 21.12 18.29
CA GLN A 159 9.32 22.28 17.41
C GLN A 159 7.85 22.64 17.14
N LEU A 160 7.01 21.63 16.91
CA LEU A 160 5.57 21.81 16.70
C LEU A 160 4.85 22.40 17.92
N GLU A 161 5.34 22.12 19.14
CA GLU A 161 4.79 22.67 20.37
C GLU A 161 4.78 24.21 20.39
N LYS A 162 5.79 24.81 19.75
CA LYS A 162 6.00 26.26 19.67
C LYS A 162 5.12 26.95 18.63
N LEU A 163 4.44 26.19 17.77
CA LEU A 163 3.54 26.76 16.78
C LEU A 163 2.25 27.26 17.43
N GLU A 164 1.77 28.41 16.95
CA GLU A 164 0.48 28.99 17.33
C GLU A 164 -0.67 28.03 16.97
N THR A 165 -0.62 27.47 15.76
CA THR A 165 -1.54 26.43 15.30
C THR A 165 -0.78 25.13 15.07
N LYS A 166 -1.16 24.09 15.83
CA LYS A 166 -0.54 22.76 15.75
C LYS A 166 -1.26 21.91 14.70
N PRO A 167 -0.58 20.94 14.06
CA PRO A 167 -1.25 19.95 13.22
C PRO A 167 -2.37 19.24 14.00
N PHE A 168 -3.47 18.89 13.32
CA PHE A 168 -4.64 18.28 13.98
C PHE A 168 -4.30 16.97 14.71
N TRP A 169 -3.27 16.25 14.26
CA TRP A 169 -2.80 15.00 14.86
C TRP A 169 -1.81 15.19 16.03
N TYR A 170 -1.38 16.42 16.32
CA TYR A 170 -0.31 16.69 17.30
C TYR A 170 -0.59 16.12 18.68
N GLU A 171 -1.78 16.38 19.24
CA GLU A 171 -2.15 15.94 20.58
C GLU A 171 -2.18 14.41 20.71
N GLU A 172 -2.54 13.73 19.62
CA GLU A 172 -2.51 12.27 19.57
C GLU A 172 -1.06 11.76 19.59
N MET A 173 -0.20 12.30 18.74
CA MET A 173 1.22 11.90 18.71
C MET A 173 1.98 12.26 19.99
N LYS A 174 1.61 13.35 20.67
CA LYS A 174 2.15 13.70 21.99
C LYS A 174 1.81 12.63 23.04
N LYS A 175 0.56 12.16 23.07
CA LYS A 175 0.15 11.05 23.96
C LYS A 175 0.90 9.76 23.66
N VAL A 176 1.10 9.46 22.38
CA VAL A 176 1.91 8.30 21.96
C VAL A 176 3.34 8.43 22.48
N SER A 177 3.98 9.60 22.28
CA SER A 177 5.34 9.87 22.81
C SER A 177 5.43 9.72 24.32
N ASP A 178 4.44 10.22 25.07
CA ASP A 178 4.44 10.15 26.53
C ASP A 178 4.21 8.72 27.05
N SER A 179 3.50 7.87 26.29
CA SER A 179 3.31 6.46 26.64
C SER A 179 4.57 5.62 26.51
N LEU A 180 5.49 5.98 25.60
CA LEU A 180 6.77 5.28 25.42
C LEU A 180 7.82 5.59 26.51
N LYS A 181 7.63 6.67 27.27
CA LYS A 181 8.56 7.08 28.34
C LYS A 181 8.25 6.44 29.70
N LYS A 182 7.14 5.68 29.79
CA LYS A 182 6.69 5.00 31.00
C LYS A 182 7.20 3.57 31.04
#